data_AF-A0A3D3EL09-F1
#
_entry.id   AF-A0A3D3EL09-F1
#
_cell.length_a   1.000
_cell.length_b   1.000
_cell.length_c   1.000
_cell.angle_alpha   90.00
_cell.angle_beta   90.00
_cell.angle_gamma   90.00
#
_symmetry.space_group_name_H-M   'P 1'
#
loop_
_entity.id
_entity.type
_entity.pdbx_description
1 polymer ?
#
loop_
_entity_poly.entity_id
_entity_poly.type
_entity_poly.pdbx_seq_one_letter_code
_entity_poly.pdbx_strand_id
1 'polypeptide(L)'
;NVTQATVSRDIRELKLSKIALDDGRQKYIVLQQTEPGLSEKYARVLREGFVSMEMAQNILVIKTISGMAMAVAAALDALQISSIVGCIAGDDTIMCAIRSKEETVSVMEKLSKIINTIE
;
A
#
# COMPACT_ATOMS: atom_id res chain seq x y z
N ASN A 1 -7.10 33.49 -28.69
CA ASN A 1 -5.68 33.84 -28.53
C ASN A 1 -5.29 33.73 -27.07
N VAL A 2 -4.31 32.87 -26.77
CA VAL A 2 -3.74 32.72 -25.42
C VAL A 2 -2.39 33.42 -25.39
N THR A 3 -2.00 34.01 -24.25
CA THR A 3 -0.70 34.69 -24.11
C THR A 3 0.26 33.83 -23.30
N GLN A 4 1.56 34.12 -23.41
CA GLN A 4 2.58 33.46 -22.59
C GLN A 4 2.32 33.67 -21.08
N ALA A 5 1.80 34.84 -20.70
CA ALA A 5 1.43 35.14 -19.32
C ALA A 5 0.26 34.26 -18.82
N THR A 6 -0.73 34.02 -19.68
CA THR A 6 -1.86 33.11 -19.39
C THR A 6 -1.35 31.67 -19.23
N VAL A 7 -0.56 31.17 -20.18
CA VAL A 7 -0.01 29.80 -20.12
C VAL A 7 0.93 29.63 -18.91
N SER A 8 1.72 30.64 -18.57
CA SER A 8 2.60 30.58 -17.39
C SER A 8 1.81 30.54 -16.08
N ARG A 9 0.67 31.24 -16.01
CA ARG A 9 -0.24 31.19 -14.86
C ARG A 9 -0.89 29.81 -14.75
N ASP A 10 -1.39 29.26 -15.86
CA ASP A 10 -2.00 27.94 -15.90
C ASP A 10 -1.03 26.83 -15.48
N ILE A 11 0.24 26.89 -15.92
CA ILE A 11 1.29 25.95 -15.50
C ILE A 11 1.49 25.98 -13.98
N ARG A 12 1.43 27.17 -13.36
CA ARG A 12 1.53 27.32 -11.90
C ARG A 12 0.28 26.84 -11.18
N GLU A 13 -0.91 27.18 -11.68
CA GLU A 13 -2.20 26.77 -11.09
C GLU A 13 -2.37 25.23 -11.16
N LEU A 14 -1.94 24.61 -12.25
CA LEU A 14 -1.94 23.16 -12.44
C LEU A 14 -0.76 22.44 -11.73
N LYS A 15 0.11 23.17 -11.03
CA LYS A 15 1.31 22.66 -10.34
C LYS A 15 2.18 21.75 -11.22
N LEU A 16 2.29 22.09 -12.51
CA LEU A 16 3.08 21.31 -13.45
C LEU A 16 4.56 21.46 -13.15
N SER A 17 5.27 20.34 -13.11
CA SER A 17 6.71 20.27 -12.92
C SER A 17 7.39 19.94 -14.23
N LYS A 18 8.50 20.63 -14.51
CA LYS A 18 9.28 20.44 -15.73
C LYS A 18 10.37 19.39 -15.47
N ILE A 19 10.29 18.27 -16.16
CA ILE A 19 11.30 17.20 -16.07
C ILE A 19 12.13 17.13 -17.35
N ALA A 20 13.40 16.77 -17.20
CA ALA A 20 14.26 16.39 -18.31
C ALA A 20 14.14 14.88 -18.56
N LEU A 21 14.05 14.49 -19.83
CA LEU A 21 14.10 13.11 -20.28
C LEU A 21 15.55 12.73 -20.59
N ASP A 22 15.83 11.43 -20.62
CA ASP A 22 17.19 10.89 -20.85
C ASP A 22 17.79 11.29 -22.20
N ASP A 23 16.93 11.67 -23.15
CA ASP A 23 17.31 12.19 -24.47
C ASP A 23 17.48 13.72 -24.52
N GLY A 24 17.48 14.39 -23.37
CA GLY A 24 17.65 15.83 -23.23
C GLY A 24 16.40 16.68 -23.51
N ARG A 25 15.28 16.06 -23.91
CA ARG A 25 14.00 16.77 -24.10
C ARG A 25 13.37 17.11 -22.75
N GLN A 26 12.49 18.12 -22.74
CA GLN A 26 11.78 18.54 -21.53
C GLN A 26 10.27 18.38 -21.68
N LYS A 27 9.61 17.89 -20.64
CA LYS A 27 8.15 17.74 -20.58
C LYS A 27 7.61 18.30 -19.27
N TYR A 28 6.45 18.93 -19.33
CA TYR A 28 5.67 19.27 -18.14
C TYR A 28 4.81 18.08 -17.75
N ILE A 29 4.93 17.64 -16.50
CA ILE A 29 4.10 16.61 -15.90
C ILE A 29 3.36 17.19 -14.70
N VAL A 30 2.16 16.67 -14.43
CA VAL A 30 1.59 16.83 -13.09
C VAL A 30 2.38 15.88 -12.20
N LEU A 31 3.29 16.41 -11.37
CA LEU A 31 3.78 15.63 -10.24
C LEU A 31 2.60 15.54 -9.28
N GLN A 32 1.90 14.41 -9.28
CA GLN A 32 1.07 14.07 -8.13
C GLN A 32 2.03 13.97 -6.96
N GLN A 33 2.16 15.06 -6.19
CA GLN A 33 2.45 14.96 -4.76
C GLN A 33 1.24 14.31 -4.09
N THR A 34 0.91 13.10 -4.50
CA THR A 34 0.24 12.18 -3.60
C THR A 34 1.31 11.90 -2.56
N GLU A 35 1.22 12.61 -1.44
CA GLU A 35 1.34 11.93 -0.14
C GLU A 35 0.84 10.50 -0.39
N PRO A 36 1.69 9.46 -0.24
CA PRO A 36 1.25 8.10 -0.49
C PRO A 36 -0.09 7.97 0.21
N GLY A 37 -1.14 7.69 -0.58
CA GLY A 37 -2.50 7.65 -0.05
C GLY A 37 -2.46 6.78 1.20
N LEU A 38 -3.31 7.03 2.19
CA LEU A 38 -3.23 6.32 3.46
C LEU A 38 -3.07 4.78 3.29
N SER A 39 -3.70 4.23 2.23
CA SER A 39 -3.50 2.86 1.74
C SER A 39 -2.06 2.46 1.39
N GLU A 40 -1.28 3.32 0.74
CA GLU A 40 0.11 3.05 0.37
C GLU A 40 1.04 3.07 1.59
N LYS A 41 0.80 3.98 2.55
CA LYS A 41 1.53 3.96 3.83
C LYS A 41 1.32 2.62 4.57
N TYR A 42 0.09 2.12 4.59
CA TYR A 42 -0.21 0.82 5.19
C TYR A 42 0.34 -0.36 4.37
N ALA A 43 0.26 -0.31 3.04
CA ALA A 43 0.87 -1.30 2.17
C ALA A 43 2.39 -1.40 2.41
N ARG A 44 3.07 -0.26 2.60
CA ARG A 44 4.48 -0.20 2.95
C ARG A 44 4.76 -0.82 4.32
N VAL A 45 3.98 -0.50 5.36
CA VAL A 45 4.12 -1.13 6.69
C VAL A 45 3.96 -2.65 6.61
N LEU A 46 2.96 -3.13 5.86
CA LEU A 46 2.76 -4.55 5.62
C LEU A 46 3.97 -5.18 4.90
N ARG A 47 4.50 -4.54 3.85
CA ARG A 47 5.69 -4.98 3.12
C ARG A 47 6.93 -5.08 4.01
N GLU A 48 7.23 -4.02 4.75
CA GLU A 48 8.44 -3.93 5.57
C GLU A 48 8.38 -4.83 6.82
N GLY A 49 7.18 -5.04 7.38
CA GLY A 49 7.02 -5.84 8.59
C GLY A 49 6.80 -7.33 8.37
N PHE A 50 6.40 -7.77 7.16
CA PHE A 50 6.04 -9.16 6.87
C PHE A 50 7.26 -10.09 6.81
N VAL A 51 7.12 -11.29 7.38
CA VAL A 51 8.12 -12.38 7.29
C VAL A 51 7.53 -13.61 6.60
N SER A 52 6.38 -14.11 7.08
CA SER A 52 5.69 -15.26 6.49
C SER A 52 4.21 -15.26 6.84
N MET A 53 3.43 -16.09 6.17
CA MET A 53 2.05 -16.39 6.57
C MET A 53 1.68 -17.85 6.33
N GLU A 54 0.93 -18.42 7.24
CA GLU A 54 0.49 -19.81 7.22
C GLU A 54 -1.01 -19.91 7.54
N MET A 55 -1.71 -20.77 6.80
CA MET A 55 -3.13 -21.02 6.99
C MET A 55 -3.36 -22.22 7.93
N ALA A 56 -4.22 -22.03 8.92
CA ALA A 56 -4.79 -23.07 9.77
C ALA A 56 -6.32 -23.02 9.71
N GLN A 57 -6.91 -23.73 8.73
CA GLN A 57 -8.34 -23.62 8.39
C GLN A 57 -8.74 -22.18 8.02
N ASN A 58 -9.60 -21.54 8.80
CA ASN A 58 -10.02 -20.15 8.62
C ASN A 58 -9.19 -19.15 9.44
N ILE A 59 -8.09 -19.59 10.05
CA ILE A 59 -7.13 -18.74 10.74
C ILE A 59 -5.94 -18.54 9.82
N LEU A 60 -5.53 -17.29 9.62
CA LEU A 60 -4.27 -16.95 8.97
C LEU A 60 -3.30 -16.44 10.03
N VAL A 61 -2.19 -17.14 10.21
CA VAL A 61 -1.11 -16.73 11.11
C VAL A 61 -0.08 -16.00 10.28
N ILE A 62 0.25 -14.77 10.65
CA ILE A 62 1.24 -13.93 9.96
C ILE A 62 2.40 -13.69 10.91
N LYS A 63 3.62 -14.02 10.49
CA LYS A 63 4.84 -13.70 11.22
C LYS A 63 5.39 -12.37 10.70
N THR A 64 5.83 -11.55 11.63
CA THR A 64 6.41 -10.24 11.37
C THR A 64 7.81 -10.14 11.94
N ILE A 65 8.51 -9.07 11.59
CA ILE A 65 9.69 -8.64 12.35
C ILE A 65 9.25 -8.39 13.81
N SER A 66 10.13 -8.69 14.78
CA SER A 66 9.86 -8.46 16.20
C SER A 66 9.48 -7.01 16.46
N GLY A 67 8.46 -6.80 17.29
CA GLY A 67 7.86 -5.50 17.59
C GLY A 67 6.95 -4.92 16.51
N MET A 68 6.81 -5.54 15.34
CA MET A 68 6.02 -4.99 14.22
C MET A 68 4.59 -5.53 14.13
N ALA A 69 4.22 -6.57 14.88
CA ALA A 69 2.93 -7.24 14.71
C ALA A 69 1.74 -6.28 14.90
N MET A 70 1.80 -5.37 15.88
CA MET A 70 0.75 -4.36 16.09
C MET A 70 0.62 -3.38 14.91
N ALA A 71 1.75 -2.93 14.34
CA ALA A 71 1.75 -2.00 13.21
C ALA A 71 1.22 -2.67 11.93
N VAL A 72 1.63 -3.92 11.68
CA VAL A 72 1.15 -4.72 10.56
C VAL A 72 -0.34 -5.05 10.72
N ALA A 73 -0.82 -5.36 11.92
CA ALA A 73 -2.25 -5.57 12.17
C ALA A 73 -3.08 -4.31 11.89
N ALA A 74 -2.61 -3.14 12.32
CA ALA A 74 -3.27 -1.87 11.98
C ALA A 74 -3.31 -1.62 10.46
N ALA A 75 -2.25 -2.00 9.74
CA ALA A 75 -2.23 -1.95 8.28
C ALA A 75 -3.25 -2.91 7.65
N LEU A 76 -3.36 -4.15 8.15
CA LEU A 76 -4.35 -5.13 7.69
C LEU A 76 -5.79 -4.64 7.87
N ASP A 77 -6.09 -4.03 9.02
CA ASP A 77 -7.41 -3.46 9.30
C ASP A 77 -7.74 -2.30 8.34
N ALA A 78 -6.75 -1.46 8.04
CA ALA A 78 -6.91 -0.34 7.13
C ALA A 78 -7.11 -0.74 5.66
N LEU A 79 -6.64 -1.94 5.26
CA LEU A 79 -6.89 -2.49 3.92
C LEU A 79 -8.35 -2.92 3.71
N GLN A 80 -9.16 -3.00 4.77
CA GLN A 80 -10.60 -3.32 4.73
C GLN A 80 -10.92 -4.56 3.88
N ILE A 81 -10.10 -5.61 4.00
CA ILE A 81 -10.34 -6.88 3.31
C ILE A 81 -11.58 -7.54 3.93
N SER A 82 -12.70 -7.50 3.21
CA SER A 82 -14.03 -7.92 3.71
C SER A 82 -14.09 -9.33 4.32
N SER A 83 -13.22 -10.24 3.87
CA SER A 83 -13.13 -11.63 4.37
C SER A 83 -12.44 -11.76 5.73
N ILE A 84 -11.62 -10.78 6.13
CA ILE A 84 -11.01 -10.74 7.46
C ILE A 84 -12.08 -10.26 8.45
N VAL A 85 -12.33 -11.07 9.47
CA VAL A 85 -13.26 -10.75 10.55
C VAL A 85 -12.57 -9.87 11.61
N GLY A 86 -11.29 -10.12 11.86
CA GLY A 86 -10.46 -9.32 12.74
C GLY A 86 -9.11 -9.96 13.01
N CYS A 87 -8.22 -9.20 13.66
CA CYS A 87 -6.85 -9.60 13.96
C CYS A 87 -6.56 -9.50 15.47
N ILE A 88 -5.73 -10.41 15.99
CA ILE A 88 -5.10 -10.28 17.32
C ILE A 88 -3.59 -10.32 17.10
N ALA A 89 -2.89 -9.27 17.53
CA ALA A 89 -1.45 -9.14 17.39
C ALA A 89 -0.73 -9.35 18.73
N GLY A 90 0.38 -10.09 18.68
CA GLY A 90 1.38 -10.18 19.73
C GLY A 90 2.57 -9.25 19.45
N ASP A 91 3.80 -9.75 19.66
CA ASP A 91 5.03 -9.01 19.32
C ASP A 91 5.48 -9.21 17.87
N ASP A 92 5.56 -10.47 17.44
CA ASP A 92 6.09 -10.90 16.14
C ASP A 92 5.09 -11.76 15.34
N THR A 93 3.87 -11.90 15.85
CA THR A 93 2.87 -12.84 15.34
C THR A 93 1.48 -12.21 15.39
N ILE A 94 0.74 -12.34 14.29
CA ILE A 94 -0.66 -11.93 14.18
C ILE A 94 -1.51 -13.15 13.88
N MET A 95 -2.62 -13.29 14.61
CA MET A 95 -3.67 -14.25 14.29
C MET A 95 -4.84 -13.51 13.66
N CYS A 96 -5.11 -13.79 12.38
CA CYS A 96 -6.23 -13.21 11.64
C CYS A 96 -7.35 -14.24 11.53
N ALA A 97 -8.55 -13.90 12.01
CA ALA A 97 -9.74 -14.70 11.82
C ALA A 97 -10.39 -14.36 10.47
N ILE A 98 -10.63 -15.37 9.64
CA ILE A 98 -11.25 -15.23 8.32
C ILE A 98 -12.62 -15.91 8.36
N ARG A 99 -13.57 -15.38 7.58
CA ARG A 99 -14.96 -15.86 7.55
C ARG A 99 -15.09 -17.33 7.18
N SER A 100 -14.22 -17.83 6.30
CA SER A 100 -14.21 -19.21 5.83
C SER A 100 -12.81 -19.69 5.48
N LYS A 101 -12.64 -21.01 5.42
CA LYS A 101 -11.40 -21.65 4.97
C LYS A 101 -11.13 -21.31 3.50
N GLU A 102 -12.16 -21.32 2.68
CA GLU A 102 -12.09 -21.08 1.24
C GLU A 102 -11.62 -19.65 0.95
N GLU A 103 -12.10 -18.67 1.71
CA GLU A 103 -11.66 -17.28 1.58
C GLU A 103 -10.23 -17.05 2.06
N THR A 104 -9.67 -17.94 2.89
CA THR A 104 -8.30 -17.77 3.42
C THR A 104 -7.28 -17.79 2.28
N VAL A 105 -7.47 -18.65 1.29
CA VAL A 105 -6.61 -18.70 0.10
C VAL A 105 -6.67 -17.38 -0.67
N SER A 106 -7.87 -16.82 -0.86
CA SER A 106 -8.04 -15.53 -1.56
C SER A 106 -7.41 -14.37 -0.79
N VAL A 107 -7.49 -14.37 0.55
CA VAL A 107 -6.82 -13.38 1.40
C VAL A 107 -5.30 -13.49 1.26
N MET A 108 -4.74 -14.70 1.32
CA MET A 108 -3.30 -14.93 1.14
C MET A 108 -2.80 -14.43 -0.23
N GLU A 109 -3.56 -14.68 -1.30
CA GLU A 109 -3.20 -14.19 -2.64
C GLU A 109 -3.22 -12.65 -2.71
N LYS A 110 -4.22 -12.00 -2.11
CA LYS A 110 -4.31 -10.54 -2.06
C LYS A 110 -3.14 -9.95 -1.28
N LEU A 111 -2.85 -10.48 -0.09
CA LEU A 111 -1.72 -10.03 0.73
C LEU A 111 -0.39 -10.25 0.02
N SER A 112 -0.20 -11.41 -0.62
CA SER A 112 0.99 -11.71 -1.42
C SER A 112 1.22 -10.69 -2.54
N LYS A 113 0.17 -10.23 -3.21
CA LYS A 113 0.28 -9.19 -4.25
C LYS A 113 0.76 -7.86 -3.67
N ILE A 114 0.21 -7.44 -2.54
CA ILE A 114 0.60 -6.20 -1.86
C ILE A 114 2.06 -6.29 -1.41
N ILE A 115 2.45 -7.43 -0.81
CA ILE A 115 3.81 -7.67 -0.30
C ILE A 115 4.86 -7.65 -1.42
N ASN A 116 4.54 -8.27 -2.56
CA ASN A 116 5.49 -8.41 -3.68
C ASN A 116 5.45 -7.24 -4.67
N THR A 117 4.66 -6.20 -4.43
CA THR A 117 4.67 -5.02 -5.30
C THR A 117 5.95 -4.24 -5.04
N ILE A 118 6.88 -4.31 -6.01
CA ILE A 118 8.11 -3.53 -6.05
C ILE A 118 7.76 -2.15 -6.64
N GLU A 119 8.15 -1.08 -5.96
CA GLU A 119 8.09 0.29 -6.49
C GLU A 119 9.13 0.51 -7.59
#